data_AF-A0A833PAX9-F1
#
_entry.id   AF-A0A833PAX9-F1
#
_cell.length_a   1.000
_cell.length_b   1.000
_cell.length_c   1.000
_cell.angle_alpha   90.00
_cell.angle_beta   90.00
_cell.angle_gamma   90.00
#
_symmetry.space_group_name_H-M   'P 1'
#
loop_
_entity.id
_entity.type
_entity.pdbx_description
1 polymer ?
#
loop_
_entity_poly.entity_id
_entity_poly.type
_entity_poly.pdbx_seq_one_letter_code
_entity_poly.pdbx_strand_id
1 'polypeptide(L)'
;MNHPTLLETQIKYKFRSVEQLNPISLMNHLKIQKNEAVLKPDLPLAYLKNAESLSAFILALGQDQIKYGCIQSLDQLEAQDADQVKNAMIAKLGDYLPQSVISSNV
;
A
#
# COMPACT_ATOMS: atom_id res chain seq x y z
N MET A 1 16.43 -13.75 32.05
CA MET A 1 16.38 -13.40 30.62
C MET A 1 16.22 -14.69 29.84
N ASN A 2 15.04 -14.97 29.29
CA ASN A 2 14.70 -16.31 28.80
C ASN A 2 15.09 -16.54 27.32
N HIS A 3 15.42 -15.48 26.57
CA HIS A 3 15.76 -15.55 25.14
C HIS A 3 16.90 -14.58 24.75
N PRO A 4 18.13 -14.76 25.25
CA PRO A 4 19.25 -13.84 25.01
C PRO A 4 19.61 -13.71 23.52
N THR A 5 19.66 -14.82 22.78
CA THR A 5 19.97 -14.85 21.34
C THR A 5 18.94 -14.09 20.49
N LEU A 6 17.68 -14.06 20.92
CA LEU A 6 16.64 -13.30 20.25
C LEU A 6 16.93 -11.81 20.36
N LEU A 7 17.24 -11.32 21.58
CA LEU A 7 17.60 -9.92 21.82
C LEU A 7 18.83 -9.50 21.01
N GLU A 8 19.89 -10.32 21.03
CA GLU A 8 21.11 -10.07 20.24
C GLU A 8 20.79 -9.93 18.75
N THR A 9 19.96 -10.81 18.21
CA THR A 9 19.51 -10.75 16.81
C THR A 9 18.72 -9.48 16.51
N GLN A 10 17.90 -9.00 17.47
CA GLN A 10 17.13 -7.77 17.30
C GLN A 10 18.00 -6.52 17.26
N ILE A 11 19.15 -6.49 17.94
CA ILE A 11 19.97 -5.28 18.08
C ILE A 11 21.25 -5.28 17.23
N LYS A 12 21.68 -6.42 16.68
CA LYS A 12 22.96 -6.53 15.93
C LYS A 12 22.96 -5.79 14.59
N TYR A 13 21.79 -5.53 14.00
CA TYR A 13 21.67 -4.92 12.68
C TYR A 13 21.55 -3.39 12.75
N LYS A 14 22.39 -2.69 11.96
CA LYS A 14 22.33 -1.23 11.80
C LYS A 14 21.14 -0.75 10.97
N PHE A 15 20.78 -1.52 9.94
CA PHE A 15 19.63 -1.27 9.07
C PHE A 15 18.65 -2.43 9.19
N ARG A 16 17.39 -2.17 8.83
CA ARG A 16 16.32 -3.17 8.96
C ARG A 16 16.71 -4.45 8.25
N SER A 17 16.71 -5.55 9.01
CA SER A 17 16.91 -6.90 8.49
C SER A 17 15.60 -7.69 8.56
N VAL A 18 15.45 -8.66 7.66
CA VAL A 18 14.30 -9.57 7.64
C VAL A 18 14.26 -10.50 8.87
N GLU A 19 15.39 -10.69 9.55
CA GLU A 19 15.48 -11.48 10.79
C GLU A 19 15.23 -10.64 12.07
N GLN A 20 15.03 -9.32 11.93
CA GLN A 20 14.45 -8.51 13.01
C GLN A 20 12.92 -8.64 13.01
N LEU A 21 12.33 -8.77 14.19
CA LEU A 21 10.91 -8.61 14.41
C LEU A 21 10.49 -7.20 13.98
N ASN A 22 9.40 -7.11 13.22
CA ASN A 22 8.77 -5.81 12.99
C ASN A 22 8.13 -5.35 14.31
N PRO A 23 8.58 -4.23 14.92
CA PRO A 23 8.09 -3.80 16.22
C PRO A 23 6.59 -3.47 16.19
N ILE A 24 6.07 -2.97 15.07
CA ILE A 24 4.65 -2.67 14.90
C ILE A 24 3.84 -3.98 14.85
N SER A 25 4.28 -4.95 14.05
CA SER A 25 3.61 -6.25 13.97
C SER A 25 3.63 -6.96 15.33
N LEU A 26 4.77 -6.98 16.02
CA LEU A 26 4.90 -7.57 17.35
C LEU A 26 3.94 -6.93 18.36
N MET A 27 3.93 -5.60 18.43
CA MET A 27 3.03 -4.88 19.34
C MET A 27 1.55 -5.19 19.02
N ASN A 28 1.17 -5.21 17.74
CA ASN A 28 -0.18 -5.53 17.33
C ASN A 28 -0.57 -6.95 17.77
N HIS A 29 0.29 -7.95 17.53
CA HIS A 29 0.03 -9.33 17.95
C HIS A 29 -0.08 -9.48 19.47
N LEU A 30 0.78 -8.81 20.24
CA LEU A 30 0.70 -8.83 21.72
C LEU A 30 -0.63 -8.23 22.21
N LYS A 31 -1.07 -7.11 21.63
CA LYS A 31 -2.36 -6.49 22.00
C LYS A 31 -3.55 -7.35 21.60
N ILE A 32 -3.49 -8.01 20.43
CA ILE A 32 -4.52 -8.98 20.01
C ILE A 32 -4.60 -10.13 21.02
N GLN A 33 -3.46 -10.71 21.41
CA GLN A 33 -3.42 -11.80 22.40
C GLN A 33 -3.95 -11.39 23.77
N LYS A 34 -3.74 -10.14 24.18
CA LYS A 34 -4.25 -9.59 25.43
C LYS A 34 -5.69 -9.07 25.35
N ASN A 35 -6.36 -9.20 24.21
CA ASN A 35 -7.68 -8.63 23.96
C ASN A 35 -7.73 -7.09 24.15
N GLU A 36 -6.61 -6.42 23.87
CA GLU A 36 -6.44 -4.96 23.92
C GLU A 36 -6.55 -4.31 22.52
N ALA A 37 -6.85 -5.10 21.50
CA ALA A 37 -7.03 -4.65 20.12
C ALA A 37 -8.41 -5.08 19.59
N VAL A 38 -9.07 -4.17 18.86
CA VAL A 38 -10.32 -4.47 18.17
C VAL A 38 -10.00 -4.85 16.73
N LEU A 39 -10.22 -6.12 16.38
CA LEU A 39 -10.10 -6.59 15.00
C LEU A 39 -11.28 -6.08 14.18
N LYS A 40 -10.98 -5.39 13.08
CA LYS A 40 -11.96 -4.91 12.10
C LYS A 40 -11.85 -5.79 10.84
N PRO A 41 -12.93 -5.92 10.06
CA PRO A 41 -12.84 -6.60 8.76
C PRO A 41 -11.87 -5.86 7.84
N ASP A 42 -11.34 -6.59 6.86
CA ASP A 42 -10.50 -6.00 5.82
C ASP A 42 -11.28 -4.90 5.08
N LEU A 43 -10.57 -3.80 4.80
CA LEU A 43 -11.13 -2.70 4.03
C LEU A 43 -10.91 -2.94 2.54
N PRO A 44 -11.92 -2.70 1.70
CA PRO A 44 -11.72 -2.75 0.26
C PRO A 44 -10.78 -1.60 -0.17
N LEU A 45 -9.80 -1.94 -1.00
CA LEU A 45 -8.71 -1.06 -1.43
C LEU A 45 -8.52 -1.17 -2.94
N ALA A 46 -8.44 -0.04 -3.63
CA ALA A 46 -7.94 0.01 -5.00
C ALA A 46 -6.41 -0.11 -4.96
N TYR A 47 -5.89 -1.31 -5.17
CA TYR A 47 -4.45 -1.58 -5.04
C TYR A 47 -3.79 -1.90 -6.39
N LEU A 48 -2.88 -1.03 -6.82
CA LEU A 48 -2.01 -1.24 -7.97
C LEU A 48 -0.63 -1.66 -7.44
N LYS A 49 -0.25 -2.92 -7.66
CA LYS A 49 1.04 -3.50 -7.25
C LYS A 49 2.07 -3.52 -8.38
N ASN A 50 1.61 -3.88 -9.58
CA ASN A 50 2.36 -4.02 -10.83
C ASN A 50 1.34 -4.14 -12.00
N ALA A 51 1.82 -4.39 -13.22
CA ALA A 51 0.97 -4.54 -14.41
C ALA A 51 -0.14 -5.60 -14.26
N GLU A 52 0.10 -6.69 -13.53
CA GLU A 52 -0.88 -7.79 -13.34
C GLU A 52 -2.14 -7.32 -12.59
N SER A 53 -2.00 -6.32 -11.73
CA SER A 53 -3.09 -5.75 -10.95
C SER A 53 -3.84 -4.59 -11.61
N LEU A 54 -3.41 -4.17 -12.81
CA LEU A 54 -3.91 -2.96 -13.48
C LEU A 54 -5.43 -2.99 -13.69
N SER A 55 -5.94 -4.06 -14.30
CA SER A 55 -7.37 -4.18 -14.62
C SER A 55 -8.25 -4.14 -13.36
N ALA A 56 -7.82 -4.83 -12.30
CA ALA A 56 -8.53 -4.84 -11.02
C ALA A 56 -8.50 -3.46 -10.36
N PHE A 57 -7.38 -2.76 -10.44
CA PHE A 57 -7.23 -1.41 -9.92
C PHE A 57 -8.15 -0.41 -10.63
N ILE A 58 -8.15 -0.39 -11.97
CA ILE A 58 -9.01 0.52 -12.76
C ILE A 58 -10.49 0.26 -12.45
N LEU A 59 -10.90 -1.02 -12.36
CA LEU A 59 -12.26 -1.38 -11.98
C LEU A 59 -12.61 -0.87 -10.57
N ALA A 60 -11.68 -0.98 -9.61
CA ALA A 60 -11.88 -0.53 -8.24
C ALA A 60 -12.01 1.00 -8.13
N LEU A 61 -11.34 1.78 -8.98
CA LEU A 61 -11.46 3.24 -8.99
C LEU A 61 -12.89 3.72 -9.32
N GLY A 62 -13.61 2.97 -10.17
CA GLY A 62 -15.00 3.24 -10.53
C GLY A 62 -16.02 2.89 -9.43
N GLN A 63 -15.59 2.26 -8.34
CA GLN A 63 -16.47 1.80 -7.27
C GLN A 63 -16.49 2.79 -6.10
N ASP A 64 -17.60 3.53 -5.93
CA ASP A 64 -17.67 4.57 -4.91
C ASP A 64 -17.61 4.06 -3.48
N GLN A 65 -17.88 2.79 -3.22
CA GLN A 65 -17.70 2.16 -1.91
C GLN A 65 -16.21 1.97 -1.54
N ILE A 66 -15.31 1.95 -2.52
CA ILE A 66 -13.87 1.83 -2.30
C ILE A 66 -13.30 3.23 -2.10
N LYS A 67 -13.01 3.56 -0.85
CA LYS A 67 -12.55 4.91 -0.45
C LYS A 67 -11.04 5.07 -0.38
N TYR A 68 -10.31 3.96 -0.40
CA TYR A 68 -8.87 3.95 -0.20
C TYR A 68 -8.19 3.28 -1.37
N GLY A 69 -6.99 3.75 -1.70
CA GLY A 69 -6.16 3.14 -2.73
C GLY A 69 -4.68 3.33 -2.44
N CYS A 70 -3.87 2.48 -3.05
CA CYS A 70 -2.42 2.59 -3.01
C CYS A 70 -1.85 2.14 -4.35
N ILE A 71 -0.82 2.86 -4.79
CA ILE A 71 -0.07 2.58 -6.01
C ILE A 71 1.36 2.28 -5.59
N GLN A 72 1.85 1.12 -6.00
CA GLN A 72 3.21 0.67 -5.78
C GLN A 72 3.83 0.34 -7.15
N SER A 73 5.14 0.56 -7.27
CA SER A 73 5.93 0.19 -8.46
C SER A 73 5.41 0.80 -9.77
N LEU A 74 4.91 2.04 -9.72
CA LEU A 74 4.43 2.75 -10.91
C LEU A 74 5.55 2.93 -11.96
N ASP A 75 6.79 3.07 -11.49
CA ASP A 75 8.02 3.16 -12.27
C ASP A 75 8.36 1.89 -13.06
N GLN A 76 7.74 0.75 -12.72
CA GLN A 76 7.94 -0.53 -13.39
C GLN A 76 6.89 -0.81 -14.46
N LEU A 77 5.92 0.09 -14.67
CA LEU A 77 4.92 -0.06 -15.71
C LEU A 77 5.48 0.36 -17.07
N GLU A 78 5.06 -0.36 -18.11
CA GLU A 78 5.23 0.09 -19.48
C GLU A 78 4.42 1.39 -19.72
N ALA A 79 4.87 2.22 -20.65
CA ALA A 79 4.27 3.53 -20.91
C ALA A 79 2.74 3.44 -21.14
N GLN A 80 2.29 2.44 -21.88
CA GLN A 80 0.86 2.21 -22.15
C GLN A 80 0.04 1.93 -20.88
N ASP A 81 0.59 1.17 -19.94
CA ASP A 81 -0.09 0.83 -18.69
C ASP A 81 -0.07 2.02 -17.73
N ALA A 82 1.04 2.76 -17.68
CA ALA A 82 1.13 4.01 -16.94
C ALA A 82 0.12 5.05 -17.43
N ASP A 83 -0.06 5.18 -18.75
CA ASP A 83 -1.06 6.05 -19.36
C ASP A 83 -2.49 5.65 -18.99
N GLN A 84 -2.79 4.35 -18.94
CA GLN A 84 -4.10 3.88 -18.47
C GLN A 84 -4.35 4.27 -17.02
N VAL A 85 -3.36 4.09 -16.13
CA VAL A 85 -3.46 4.52 -14.73
C VAL A 85 -3.67 6.02 -14.64
N LYS A 86 -2.87 6.81 -15.36
CA LYS A 86 -2.97 8.27 -15.41
C LYS A 86 -4.37 8.72 -15.83
N ASN A 87 -4.88 8.18 -16.94
CA ASN A 87 -6.19 8.52 -17.47
C ASN A 87 -7.32 8.14 -16.49
N ALA A 88 -7.23 6.97 -15.85
CA ALA A 88 -8.21 6.55 -14.85
C ALA A 88 -8.20 7.47 -13.61
N MET A 89 -7.02 7.89 -13.16
CA MET A 89 -6.87 8.81 -12.02
C MET A 89 -7.35 10.22 -12.36
N ILE A 90 -7.07 10.73 -13.58
CA ILE A 90 -7.61 11.99 -14.07
C ILE A 90 -9.14 11.92 -14.14
N ALA A 91 -9.72 10.84 -14.64
CA ALA A 91 -11.17 10.67 -14.68
C ALA A 91 -11.78 10.65 -13.27
N LYS A 92 -11.14 9.97 -12.31
CA LYS A 92 -11.66 9.87 -10.93
C LYS A 92 -11.56 11.20 -10.16
N LEU A 93 -10.48 11.95 -10.37
CA LEU A 93 -10.14 13.13 -9.58
C LEU A 93 -10.28 14.45 -10.35
N GLY A 94 -10.74 14.42 -11.60
CA GLY A 94 -10.66 15.54 -12.55
C GLY A 94 -11.21 16.86 -12.02
N ASP A 95 -12.34 16.82 -11.32
CA ASP A 95 -12.96 18.00 -10.72
C ASP A 95 -12.10 18.67 -9.63
N TYR A 96 -11.11 17.94 -9.12
CA TYR A 96 -10.22 18.36 -8.03
C TYR A 96 -8.77 18.58 -8.49
N LEU A 97 -8.43 18.19 -9.73
CA LEU A 97 -7.08 18.30 -10.26
C LEU A 97 -6.86 19.68 -10.92
N PRO A 98 -5.68 20.30 -10.74
CA PRO A 98 -5.32 21.49 -11.51
C PRO A 98 -5.29 21.22 -13.01
N GLN A 99 -5.70 22.19 -13.81
CA GLN A 99 -5.67 22.08 -15.28
C GLN A 99 -4.27 21.79 -15.83
N SER A 100 -3.21 22.24 -15.15
CA SER A 100 -1.83 21.91 -15.52
C SER A 100 -1.55 20.41 -15.49
N VAL A 101 -2.16 19.66 -14.56
CA VAL A 101 -1.99 18.19 -14.45
C VAL A 101 -2.79 17.47 -15.52
N ILE A 102 -4.02 17.94 -15.78
CA ILE A 102 -4.92 17.34 -16.78
C ILE A 102 -4.41 17.57 -18.20
N SER A 103 -3.88 18.76 -18.47
CA SER A 103 -3.43 19.19 -19.81
C SER A 103 -1.99 18.78 -20.13
N SER A 104 -1.28 18.15 -19.19
CA SER A 104 0.09 17.67 -19.40
C SER A 104 0.07 16.46 -20.35
N ASN A 105 0.09 16.74 -21.65
CA ASN A 105 0.52 15.79 -22.68
C ASN A 105 2.06 15.74 -22.65
N VAL A 106 2.59 14.74 -21.96
CA VAL A 106 3.93 14.22 -22.18
C VAL A 106 3.77 12.76 -22.51
#